data_AF-A0A1E5KXF5-F1
#
_entry.id   AF-A0A1E5KXF5-F1
#
_cell.length_a   1.000
_cell.length_b   1.000
_cell.length_c   1.000
_cell.angle_alpha   90.00
_cell.angle_beta   90.00
_cell.angle_gamma   90.00
#
_symmetry.space_group_name_H-M   'P 1'
#
loop_
_entity.id
_entity.type
_entity.pdbx_description
1 polymer ?
#
loop_
_entity_poly.entity_id
_entity_poly.type
_entity_poly.pdbx_seq_one_letter_code
_entity_poly.pdbx_strand_id
1 'polypeptide(L)'
;MHHKEDSLREEYQSEKRVLEEQEETLLRQRDRGLSELDDMVDKARYYFGDFADDYELQKGIMAVSMIKEELIDTVQHERRSIERQLEETEENYYQGLRQLETDSSE
;
A
#
# COMPACT_ATOMS: atom_id res chain seq x y z
N MET A 1 25.46 -10.72 -25.03
CA MET A 1 24.00 -10.94 -25.08
C MET A 1 23.50 -11.39 -23.70
N HIS A 2 23.90 -12.57 -23.21
CA HIS A 2 23.49 -13.06 -21.88
C HIS A 2 23.70 -12.08 -20.72
N HIS A 3 24.88 -11.46 -20.60
CA HIS A 3 25.11 -10.50 -19.51
C HIS A 3 24.16 -9.29 -19.49
N LYS A 4 23.68 -8.81 -20.64
CA LYS A 4 22.75 -7.66 -20.69
C LYS A 4 21.33 -8.09 -20.32
N GLU A 5 20.90 -9.26 -20.77
CA GLU A 5 19.61 -9.83 -20.42
C GLU A 5 19.54 -10.20 -18.92
N ASP A 6 20.63 -10.77 -18.39
CA ASP A 6 20.75 -11.12 -16.98
C ASP A 6 20.69 -9.87 -16.09
N SER A 7 21.43 -8.80 -16.44
CA SER A 7 21.36 -7.53 -15.70
C SER A 7 19.98 -6.89 -15.75
N LEU A 8 19.32 -6.88 -16.92
CA LEU A 8 17.96 -6.34 -17.07
C LEU A 8 16.95 -7.14 -16.23
N ARG A 9 17.13 -8.47 -16.14
CA ARG A 9 16.29 -9.35 -15.32
C ARG A 9 16.53 -9.11 -13.82
N GLU A 10 17.77 -8.96 -13.40
CA GLU A 10 18.13 -8.66 -12.01
C GLU A 10 17.55 -7.32 -11.55
N GLU A 11 17.64 -6.29 -12.39
CA GLU A 11 17.06 -4.98 -12.15
C GLU A 11 15.54 -5.06 -12.00
N TYR A 12 14.85 -5.66 -12.98
CA TYR A 12 13.41 -5.89 -12.93
C TYR A 12 12.97 -6.63 -11.65
N GLN A 13 13.65 -7.72 -11.30
CA GLN A 13 13.31 -8.49 -10.10
C GLN A 13 13.55 -7.71 -8.81
N SER A 14 14.60 -6.89 -8.78
CA SER A 14 14.91 -6.04 -7.63
C SER A 14 13.84 -4.96 -7.43
N GLU A 15 13.49 -4.23 -8.49
CA GLU A 15 12.46 -3.19 -8.43
C GLU A 15 11.10 -3.76 -8.06
N LYS A 16 10.69 -4.86 -8.72
CA LYS A 16 9.45 -5.57 -8.41
C LYS A 16 9.37 -5.95 -6.94
N ARG A 17 10.44 -6.53 -6.38
CA ARG A 17 10.47 -6.92 -4.96
C ARG A 17 10.28 -5.72 -4.04
N VAL A 18 10.95 -4.59 -4.32
CA VAL A 18 10.80 -3.37 -3.51
C VAL A 18 9.37 -2.87 -3.52
N LEU A 19 8.71 -2.86 -4.69
CA LEU A 19 7.32 -2.43 -4.82
C LEU A 19 6.35 -3.39 -4.09
N GLU A 20 6.55 -4.70 -4.20
CA GLU A 20 5.77 -5.70 -3.48
C GLU A 20 5.94 -5.57 -1.95
N GLU A 21 7.16 -5.33 -1.47
CA GLU A 21 7.45 -5.09 -0.05
C GLU A 21 6.81 -3.79 0.46
N GLN A 22 6.78 -2.74 -0.37
CA GLN A 22 6.10 -1.49 -0.06
C GLN A 22 4.59 -1.69 0.06
N GLU A 23 3.97 -2.43 -0.86
CA GLU A 23 2.54 -2.76 -0.79
C GLU A 23 2.23 -3.57 0.49
N GLU A 24 3.01 -4.61 0.78
CA GLU A 24 2.81 -5.42 1.98
C GLU A 24 2.95 -4.58 3.26
N THR A 25 3.91 -3.67 3.30
CA THR A 25 4.12 -2.76 4.42
C THR A 25 2.94 -1.80 4.60
N LEU A 26 2.47 -1.21 3.50
CA LEU A 26 1.32 -0.31 3.48
C LEU A 26 0.06 -1.00 4.03
N LEU A 27 -0.22 -2.22 3.57
CA LEU A 27 -1.38 -3.00 4.03
C LEU A 27 -1.27 -3.37 5.51
N ARG A 28 -0.08 -3.77 5.97
CA ARG A 28 0.16 -4.05 7.40
C ARG A 28 -0.04 -2.82 8.28
N GLN A 29 0.41 -1.64 7.82
CA GLN A 29 0.21 -0.39 8.54
C GLN A 29 -1.26 0.00 8.61
N ARG A 30 -2.00 -0.14 7.50
CA ARG A 30 -3.46 0.05 7.48
C ARG A 30 -4.14 -0.84 8.51
N ASP A 31 -3.88 -2.14 8.47
CA ASP A 31 -4.57 -3.11 9.32
C ASP A 31 -4.28 -2.86 10.80
N ARG A 32 -3.03 -2.51 11.12
CA ARG A 32 -2.65 -2.07 12.46
C ARG A 32 -3.38 -0.79 12.87
N GLY A 33 -3.40 0.23 12.01
CA GLY A 33 -4.07 1.50 12.29
C GLY A 33 -5.57 1.32 12.53
N LEU A 34 -6.24 0.52 11.70
CA LEU A 34 -7.66 0.19 11.88
C LEU A 34 -7.91 -0.55 13.20
N SER A 35 -7.07 -1.52 13.55
CA SER A 35 -7.17 -2.24 14.82
C SER A 35 -6.96 -1.31 16.02
N GLU A 36 -5.98 -0.40 15.96
CA GLU A 36 -5.73 0.55 17.06
C GLU A 36 -6.91 1.53 17.23
N LEU A 37 -7.55 1.96 16.13
CA LEU A 37 -8.74 2.81 16.17
C LEU A 37 -9.95 2.07 16.77
N ASP A 38 -10.13 0.80 16.43
CA ASP A 38 -11.19 -0.03 17.01
C ASP A 38 -10.97 -0.23 18.52
N ASP A 39 -9.74 -0.54 18.94
CA ASP A 39 -9.37 -0.63 20.35
C ASP A 39 -9.63 0.67 21.11
N MET A 40 -9.40 1.84 20.48
CA MET A 40 -9.69 3.14 21.07
C MET A 40 -11.20 3.34 21.28
N VAL A 41 -12.04 2.97 20.31
CA VAL A 41 -13.50 3.05 20.44
C VAL A 41 -14.00 2.14 21.55
N ASP A 42 -13.49 0.91 21.62
CA ASP A 42 -13.88 -0.04 22.66
C ASP A 42 -13.48 0.45 24.06
N LYS A 43 -12.26 0.97 24.22
CA LYS A 43 -11.81 1.59 25.48
C LYS A 43 -12.64 2.82 25.82
N ALA A 44 -12.95 3.68 24.85
CA ALA A 44 -13.76 4.86 25.08
C ALA A 44 -15.15 4.49 25.60
N ARG A 45 -15.80 3.50 24.98
CA ARG A 45 -17.09 2.97 25.43
C ARG A 45 -17.00 2.37 26.84
N TYR A 46 -15.97 1.58 27.09
CA TYR A 46 -15.79 0.91 28.39
C TYR A 46 -15.57 1.90 29.54
N TYR A 47 -14.70 2.91 29.35
CA TYR A 47 -14.33 3.83 30.42
C TYR A 47 -15.27 5.03 30.56
N PHE A 48 -15.87 5.50 29.46
CA PHE A 48 -16.67 6.71 29.45
C PHE A 48 -18.16 6.47 29.25
N GLY A 49 -18.59 5.26 28.92
CA GLY A 49 -20.01 4.95 28.69
C GLY A 49 -20.93 5.29 29.86
N ASP A 50 -20.43 5.20 31.10
CA ASP A 50 -21.20 5.52 32.31
C ASP A 50 -20.96 6.96 32.84
N PHE A 51 -20.02 7.71 32.25
CA PHE A 51 -19.51 8.97 32.81
C PHE A 51 -19.58 10.17 31.86
N ALA A 52 -19.53 9.96 30.55
CA ALA A 52 -19.62 11.02 29.56
C ALA A 52 -21.08 11.29 29.19
N ASP A 53 -21.40 12.54 28.82
CA ASP A 53 -22.62 12.80 28.08
C ASP A 53 -22.61 11.96 26.81
N ASP A 54 -23.64 11.12 26.64
CA ASP A 54 -23.79 10.18 25.51
C ASP A 54 -23.52 10.86 24.16
N TYR A 55 -23.89 12.12 24.03
CA TYR A 55 -23.68 12.92 22.82
C TYR A 55 -22.21 13.11 22.46
N GLU A 56 -21.34 13.47 23.42
CA GLU A 56 -19.92 13.72 23.13
C GLU A 56 -19.16 12.41 22.86
N LEU A 57 -19.53 11.33 23.56
CA LEU A 57 -18.98 9.99 23.29
C LEU A 57 -19.35 9.52 21.87
N GLN A 58 -20.63 9.67 21.47
CA GLN A 58 -21.07 9.32 20.12
C GLN A 58 -20.37 10.17 19.05
N LYS A 59 -20.21 11.47 19.28
CA LYS A 59 -19.48 12.35 18.36
C LYS A 59 -18.03 11.93 18.18
N GLY A 60 -17.34 11.55 19.26
CA GLY A 60 -15.98 11.03 19.22
C GLY A 60 -15.89 9.71 18.42
N ILE A 61 -16.83 8.79 18.63
CA ILE A 61 -16.90 7.53 17.88
C ILE A 61 -17.14 7.80 16.39
N MET A 62 -18.03 8.73 16.04
CA MET A 62 -18.26 9.12 14.65
C MET A 62 -17.01 9.71 14.00
N ALA A 63 -16.25 10.55 14.72
CA ALA A 63 -14.98 11.08 14.23
C ALA A 63 -13.96 9.96 13.96
N VAL A 64 -13.87 8.94 14.83
CA VAL A 64 -13.02 7.78 14.59
C VAL A 64 -13.44 7.03 13.33
N SER A 65 -14.75 6.82 13.12
CA SER A 65 -15.24 6.18 11.89
C SER A 65 -14.83 6.94 10.62
N MET A 66 -14.92 8.28 10.63
CA MET A 66 -14.46 9.09 9.50
C MET A 66 -12.96 8.93 9.24
N ILE A 67 -12.14 8.88 10.30
CA ILE A 67 -10.69 8.64 10.18
C ILE A 67 -10.41 7.26 9.59
N LYS A 68 -11.18 6.22 9.97
CA LYS A 68 -11.03 4.88 9.39
C LYS A 68 -11.31 4.88 7.89
N GLU A 69 -12.35 5.58 7.46
CA GLU A 69 -12.68 5.72 6.03
C GLU A 69 -11.56 6.45 5.28
N GLU A 70 -11.07 7.57 5.81
CA GLU A 70 -9.96 8.33 5.22
C GLU A 70 -8.67 7.51 5.12
N LEU A 71 -8.36 6.70 6.15
CA LEU A 71 -7.21 5.79 6.15
C LEU A 71 -7.35 4.74 5.03
N ILE A 72 -8.54 4.15 4.87
CA ILE A 72 -8.80 3.18 3.80
C ILE A 72 -8.62 3.82 2.42
N ASP A 73 -9.19 5.01 2.21
CA ASP A 73 -9.12 5.71 0.93
C ASP A 73 -7.69 6.12 0.58
N THR A 74 -6.93 6.63 1.56
CA THR A 74 -5.52 6.99 1.40
C THR A 74 -4.69 5.78 1.01
N VAL A 75 -4.86 4.66 1.73
CA VAL A 75 -4.14 3.42 1.44
C VAL A 75 -4.51 2.86 0.07
N GLN A 76 -5.78 2.94 -0.34
CA GLN A 76 -6.18 2.55 -1.69
C GLN A 76 -5.53 3.42 -2.76
N HIS A 77 -5.41 4.73 -2.52
CA HIS A 77 -4.77 5.65 -3.45
C HIS A 77 -3.28 5.32 -3.63
N GLU A 78 -2.57 5.10 -2.53
CA GLU A 78 -1.16 4.71 -2.54
C GLU A 78 -0.96 3.35 -3.20
N ARG A 79 -1.82 2.36 -2.91
CA ARG A 79 -1.76 1.04 -3.54
C ARG A 79 -1.90 1.13 -5.07
N ARG A 80 -2.82 1.96 -5.58
CA ARG A 80 -2.95 2.21 -7.03
C ARG A 80 -1.72 2.90 -7.63
N SER A 81 -0.94 3.61 -6.83
CA SER A 81 0.34 4.17 -7.28
C SER A 81 1.39 3.07 -7.44
N ILE A 82 1.46 2.15 -6.47
CA ILE A 82 2.37 0.99 -6.53
C ILE A 82 2.00 0.06 -7.69
N GLU A 83 0.71 -0.22 -7.88
CA GLU A 83 0.21 -1.01 -9.03
C GLU A 83 0.66 -0.41 -10.37
N ARG A 84 0.54 0.92 -10.54
CA ARG A 84 1.01 1.62 -11.74
C ARG A 84 2.53 1.55 -11.93
N GLN A 85 3.30 1.64 -10.84
CA GLN A 85 4.76 1.51 -10.91
C GLN A 85 5.18 0.10 -11.29
N LEU A 86 4.47 -0.93 -10.80
CA LEU A 86 4.70 -2.32 -11.21
C LEU A 86 4.42 -2.50 -12.71
N GLU A 87 3.32 -1.96 -13.23
CA GLU A 87 3.00 -1.99 -14.65
C GLU A 87 4.09 -1.31 -15.50
N GLU A 88 4.59 -0.15 -15.05
CA GLU A 88 5.68 0.57 -15.71
C GLU A 88 7.01 -0.22 -15.70
N THR A 89 7.39 -0.79 -14.55
CA THR A 89 8.57 -1.65 -14.42
C THR A 89 8.46 -2.89 -15.31
N GLU A 90 7.28 -3.50 -15.42
CA GLU A 90 7.02 -4.63 -16.34
C GLU A 90 7.13 -4.20 -17.81
N GLU A 91 6.53 -3.07 -18.18
CA GLU A 91 6.60 -2.57 -19.55
C GLU A 91 8.05 -2.27 -19.95
N ASN A 92 8.80 -1.58 -19.08
CA ASN A 92 10.20 -1.24 -19.29
C ASN A 92 11.06 -2.49 -19.49
N TYR A 93 10.84 -3.53 -18.68
CA TYR A 93 11.53 -4.81 -18.82
C TYR A 93 11.30 -5.44 -20.20
N TYR A 94 10.04 -5.55 -20.64
CA TYR A 94 9.72 -6.13 -21.94
C TYR A 94 10.18 -5.26 -23.13
N GLN A 95 10.15 -3.94 -22.99
CA GLN A 95 10.72 -3.03 -23.99
C GLN A 95 12.23 -3.24 -24.11
N GLY A 96 12.95 -3.36 -22.99
CA GLY A 96 14.38 -3.64 -22.96
C GLY A 96 14.74 -4.97 -23.61
N LEU A 97 13.96 -6.03 -23.34
CA LEU A 97 14.16 -7.33 -24.00
C LEU A 97 14.02 -7.24 -25.53
N ARG A 98 12.98 -6.57 -26.03
CA ARG A 98 12.76 -6.38 -27.48
C ARG A 98 13.91 -5.63 -28.15
N GLN A 99 14.45 -4.61 -27.47
CA GLN A 99 15.60 -3.85 -27.98
C GLN A 99 16.84 -4.75 -28.07
N LEU A 100 17.12 -5.55 -27.04
CA LEU A 100 18.23 -6.49 -27.05
C LEU A 100 18.11 -7.54 -28.16
N GLU A 101 16.90 -8.02 -28.45
CA GLU A 101 16.63 -8.95 -29.57
C GLU A 101 16.87 -8.29 -30.93
N THR A 102 16.48 -7.03 -31.08
CA THR A 102 16.66 -6.25 -32.31
C THR A 102 18.15 -5.97 -32.56
N ASP A 103 18.88 -5.48 -31.54
CA ASP A 103 20.32 -5.19 -31.60
C ASP A 103 21.18 -6.45 -31.82
N SER A 104 20.63 -7.63 -31.51
CA SER A 104 21.31 -8.92 -31.71
C SER A 104 21.07 -9.52 -33.09
N SER A 105 20.12 -8.96 -33.85
CA SER A 105 19.73 -9.41 -35.18
C SER A 105 20.37 -8.57 -36.30
N GLU A 106 21.02 -7.46 -35.96
CA GLU A 106 21.88 -6.62 -36.85
C GLU A 106 23.36 -7.03 -36.78
#